data_AF-A0A653IRH7-F1
#
_entry.id   AF-A0A653IRH7-F1
#
_cell.length_a   1.000
_cell.length_b   1.000
_cell.length_c   1.000
_cell.angle_alpha   90.00
_cell.angle_beta   90.00
_cell.angle_gamma   90.00
#
_symmetry.space_group_name_H-M   'P 1'
#
loop_
_entity.id
_entity.type
_entity.pdbx_description
1 polymer ?
#
loop_
_entity_poly.entity_id
_entity_poly.type
_entity_poly.pdbx_seq_one_letter_code
_entity_poly.pdbx_strand_id
1 'polypeptide(L)'
;MHPIETKAAKLLTPTLCRSRLRSRFTIADDLSVRQHRAVSITPAILRQLPLPEISAVTFYKRDEITTDLICCDVQVAGQVWSFHEEVTGWLDLMSHLSALPSFRADWYEAVVSEPFSTSETVAYQRQ
;
A
#
# COMPACT_ATOMS: atom_id res chain seq x y z
N MET A 1 -39.87 -30.54 42.26
CA MET A 1 -40.00 -30.96 40.86
C MET A 1 -40.45 -29.75 40.05
N HIS A 2 -39.54 -29.15 39.30
CA HIS A 2 -39.83 -28.06 38.35
C HIS A 2 -39.33 -28.51 36.97
N PRO A 3 -40.15 -28.47 35.91
CA PRO A 3 -39.66 -28.66 34.55
C PRO A 3 -39.19 -27.32 33.96
N ILE A 4 -38.06 -27.38 33.24
CA ILE A 4 -37.46 -26.28 32.50
C ILE A 4 -37.93 -26.41 31.04
N GLU A 5 -38.77 -25.49 30.58
CA GLU A 5 -39.10 -25.37 29.15
C GLU A 5 -38.11 -24.42 28.49
N THR A 6 -37.28 -24.94 27.57
CA THR A 6 -36.39 -24.12 26.72
C THR A 6 -36.99 -24.04 25.32
N LYS A 7 -37.25 -22.81 24.90
CA LYS A 7 -37.87 -22.40 23.64
C LYS A 7 -36.86 -22.51 22.49
N ALA A 8 -37.24 -23.21 21.42
CA ALA A 8 -36.48 -23.30 20.17
C ALA A 8 -36.44 -21.94 19.43
N ALA A 9 -35.27 -21.55 18.97
CA ALA A 9 -35.07 -20.40 18.08
C ALA A 9 -34.43 -20.83 16.76
N LYS A 10 -34.92 -20.19 15.69
CA LYS A 10 -34.79 -20.50 14.28
C LYS A 10 -33.35 -20.55 13.74
N LEU A 11 -33.19 -21.45 12.78
CA LEU A 11 -32.09 -21.60 11.84
C LEU A 11 -31.78 -20.29 11.10
N LEU A 12 -30.50 -19.92 11.07
CA LEU A 12 -29.90 -19.07 10.03
C LEU A 12 -28.79 -19.89 9.36
N THR A 13 -28.94 -20.04 8.05
CA THR A 13 -28.04 -20.73 7.14
C THR A 13 -26.73 -19.96 6.94
N PRO A 14 -25.55 -20.58 7.12
CA PRO A 14 -24.31 -20.02 6.60
C PRO A 14 -24.12 -20.42 5.13
N THR A 15 -24.17 -19.43 4.25
CA THR A 15 -23.81 -19.57 2.83
C THR A 15 -22.31 -19.89 2.73
N LEU A 16 -22.00 -20.99 2.02
CA LEU A 16 -20.67 -21.48 1.72
C LEU A 16 -19.71 -20.37 1.22
N CYS A 17 -18.73 -20.00 2.03
CA CYS A 17 -17.51 -19.35 1.55
C CYS A 17 -16.60 -20.45 1.00
N ARG A 18 -16.52 -20.58 -0.33
CA ARG A 18 -15.65 -21.56 -1.01
C ARG A 18 -14.19 -21.18 -0.82
N SER A 19 -13.56 -21.72 0.21
CA SER A 19 -12.11 -21.86 0.31
C SER A 19 -11.60 -22.81 -0.78
N ARG A 20 -10.95 -22.28 -1.82
CA ARG A 20 -10.05 -23.08 -2.67
C ARG A 20 -8.61 -22.82 -2.24
N LEU A 21 -8.18 -23.70 -1.35
CA LEU A 21 -6.78 -24.00 -1.10
C LEU A 21 -6.16 -24.54 -2.41
N ARG A 22 -5.18 -23.85 -2.99
CA ARG A 22 -4.10 -24.49 -3.75
C ARG A 22 -2.79 -23.83 -3.34
N SER A 23 -2.23 -24.42 -2.29
CA SER A 23 -0.83 -24.32 -1.94
C SER A 23 0.02 -24.94 -3.05
N ARG A 24 0.91 -24.15 -3.63
CA ARG A 24 2.25 -24.60 -4.03
C ARG A 24 3.22 -23.50 -3.61
N PHE A 25 3.62 -23.64 -2.36
CA PHE A 25 4.91 -23.18 -1.86
C PHE A 25 6.02 -23.79 -2.74
N THR A 26 6.85 -22.94 -3.34
CA THR A 26 8.24 -23.31 -3.61
C THR A 26 9.09 -22.23 -2.95
N ILE A 27 9.75 -22.62 -1.86
CA ILE A 27 10.77 -21.80 -1.19
C ILE A 27 11.98 -21.77 -2.10
N ALA A 28 12.42 -20.57 -2.46
CA ALA A 28 13.83 -20.29 -2.77
C ALA A 28 14.13 -18.90 -2.17
N ASP A 29 14.98 -18.91 -1.13
CA ASP A 29 15.69 -17.80 -0.47
C ASP A 29 14.88 -16.54 -0.12
N ASP A 30 14.52 -16.30 1.14
CA ASP A 30 15.45 -15.72 2.14
C ASP A 30 16.53 -14.83 1.53
N LEU A 31 16.18 -13.60 1.17
CA LEU A 31 17.10 -12.46 1.22
C LEU A 31 16.27 -11.22 1.55
N SER A 32 15.91 -11.12 2.84
CA SER A 32 15.81 -9.85 3.54
C SER A 32 17.20 -9.21 3.60
N VAL A 33 17.72 -8.81 2.43
CA VAL A 33 18.95 -8.04 2.29
C VAL A 33 18.60 -6.81 1.50
N ARG A 34 18.29 -5.75 2.26
CA ARG A 34 18.87 -4.42 2.07
C ARG A 34 19.10 -4.10 0.60
N GLN A 35 18.05 -3.70 -0.11
CA GLN A 35 18.20 -3.06 -1.40
C GLN A 35 18.73 -1.62 -1.20
N HIS A 36 19.91 -1.50 -0.59
CA HIS A 36 20.74 -0.29 -0.55
C HIS A 36 21.62 -0.23 -1.82
N ARG A 37 21.07 -0.59 -2.97
CA ARG A 37 21.57 -0.04 -4.22
C ARG A 37 20.83 1.28 -4.32
N ALA A 38 21.52 2.40 -4.46
CA ALA A 38 20.86 3.65 -4.82
C ALA A 38 20.20 3.44 -6.19
N VAL A 39 18.97 2.93 -6.19
CA VAL A 39 18.16 2.71 -7.37
C VAL A 39 17.58 4.07 -7.65
N SER A 40 18.19 4.79 -8.59
CA SER A 40 17.56 5.99 -9.12
C SER A 40 16.25 5.61 -9.82
N ILE A 41 15.24 6.46 -9.68
CA ILE A 41 14.02 6.38 -10.45
C ILE A 41 14.37 6.83 -11.86
N THR A 42 14.56 5.86 -12.75
CA THR A 42 14.88 6.11 -14.16
C THR A 42 13.60 6.08 -15.01
N PRO A 43 13.62 6.60 -16.25
CA PRO A 43 12.50 6.45 -17.17
C PRO A 43 12.07 4.98 -17.40
N ALA A 44 12.98 4.02 -17.25
CA ALA A 44 12.67 2.60 -17.34
C ALA A 44 11.84 2.09 -16.14
N ILE A 45 12.03 2.67 -14.95
CA ILE A 45 11.20 2.40 -13.77
C ILE A 45 9.82 3.05 -13.96
N LEU A 46 9.73 4.30 -14.42
CA LEU A 46 8.44 4.96 -14.65
C LEU A 46 7.57 4.22 -15.67
N ARG A 47 8.17 3.60 -16.70
CA ARG A 47 7.46 2.73 -17.65
C ARG A 47 6.84 1.47 -17.02
N GLN A 48 7.34 1.03 -15.87
CA GLN A 48 6.77 -0.07 -15.09
C GLN A 48 5.64 0.38 -14.16
N LEU A 49 5.37 1.69 -14.10
CA LEU A 49 4.26 2.29 -13.37
C LEU A 49 3.26 2.95 -14.35
N PRO A 50 2.70 2.23 -15.35
CA PRO A 50 1.76 2.84 -16.28
C PRO A 50 0.52 3.34 -15.52
N LEU A 51 0.18 4.63 -15.70
CA LEU A 51 -0.92 5.29 -14.97
C LEU A 51 -2.24 4.50 -15.00
N PRO A 52 -2.67 3.91 -16.14
CA PRO A 52 -3.90 3.11 -16.21
C PRO A 52 -3.85 1.79 -15.42
N GLU A 53 -2.72 1.39 -14.84
CA GLU A 53 -2.57 0.19 -14.02
C GLU A 53 -2.30 0.50 -12.53
N ILE A 54 -2.03 1.76 -12.19
CA ILE A 54 -1.92 2.21 -10.80
C ILE A 54 -3.29 2.17 -10.13
N SER A 55 -3.42 1.37 -9.08
CA SER A 55 -4.63 1.19 -8.28
C SER A 55 -4.67 2.07 -7.04
N ALA A 56 -3.51 2.39 -6.47
CA ALA A 56 -3.38 3.28 -5.32
C ALA A 56 -2.01 3.96 -5.29
N VAL A 57 -1.95 5.16 -4.70
CA VAL A 57 -0.71 5.84 -4.31
C VAL A 57 -0.87 6.30 -2.87
N THR A 58 0.03 5.85 -1.99
CA THR A 58 0.01 6.20 -0.56
C THR A 58 1.33 6.82 -0.17
N PHE A 59 1.29 7.94 0.54
CA PHE A 59 2.45 8.60 1.11
C PHE A 59 2.41 8.47 2.63
N TYR A 60 3.57 8.36 3.25
CA TYR A 60 3.69 8.27 4.70
C TYR A 60 5.07 8.73 5.13
N LYS A 61 5.20 9.12 6.41
CA LYS A 61 6.51 9.28 7.04
C LYS A 61 6.96 7.94 7.59
N ARG A 62 8.24 7.61 7.34
CA ARG A 62 8.95 6.62 8.13
C ARG A 62 9.74 7.36 9.20
N ASP A 63 9.38 7.11 10.46
CA ASP A 63 10.14 7.61 11.59
C ASP A 63 11.49 6.87 11.66
N GLU A 64 12.58 7.54 11.29
CA GLU A 64 13.93 7.07 11.60
C GLU A 64 14.45 7.80 12.84
N ILE A 65 15.39 7.17 13.56
CA ILE A 65 15.94 7.72 14.81
C ILE A 65 16.52 9.13 14.63
N THR A 66 16.97 9.48 13.42
CA THR A 66 17.68 10.72 13.13
C THR A 66 17.06 11.59 12.04
N THR A 67 16.11 11.06 11.25
CA THR A 67 15.49 11.83 10.15
C THR A 67 14.06 11.36 9.91
N ASP A 68 13.19 12.31 9.60
CA ASP A 68 11.93 12.00 8.96
C ASP A 68 12.21 11.71 7.49
N LEU A 69 11.66 10.63 6.96
CA LEU A 69 11.76 10.29 5.54
C LEU A 69 10.36 10.08 4.96
N ILE A 70 9.99 10.88 3.97
CA ILE A 70 8.75 10.67 3.23
C ILE A 70 8.92 9.50 2.27
N CYS A 71 8.04 8.52 2.41
CA CYS A 71 7.94 7.33 1.58
C CYS A 71 6.69 7.40 0.69
N CYS A 72 6.74 6.68 -0.43
CA CYS A 72 5.65 6.55 -1.38
C CYS A 72 5.51 5.10 -1.82
N ASP A 73 4.33 4.52 -1.60
CA ASP A 73 3.95 3.22 -2.11
C ASP A 73 2.99 3.38 -3.29
N VAL A 74 3.36 2.79 -4.43
CA VAL A 74 2.55 2.75 -5.65
C VAL A 74 2.08 1.32 -5.88
N GLN A 75 0.76 1.12 -5.86
CA GLN A 75 0.17 -0.20 -6.12
C GLN A 75 -0.15 -0.36 -7.61
N VAL A 76 0.53 -1.29 -8.28
CA VAL A 76 0.36 -1.58 -9.72
C VAL A 76 0.14 -3.07 -9.92
N ALA A 77 -0.94 -3.46 -10.59
CA ALA A 77 -1.25 -4.87 -10.89
C ALA A 77 -1.14 -5.83 -9.67
N GLY A 78 -1.49 -5.34 -8.47
CA GLY A 78 -1.42 -6.11 -7.22
C GLY A 78 -0.03 -6.21 -6.59
N GLN A 79 0.97 -5.49 -7.12
CA GLN A 79 2.32 -5.35 -6.54
C GLN A 79 2.50 -3.94 -5.96
N VAL A 80 3.31 -3.85 -4.90
CA VAL A 80 3.68 -2.57 -4.26
C VAL A 80 5.09 -2.20 -4.68
N TRP A 81 5.25 -0.98 -5.19
CA TRP A 81 6.53 -0.35 -5.47
C TRP A 81 6.77 0.76 -4.45
N SER A 82 7.81 0.62 -3.63
CA SER A 82 8.15 1.57 -2.57
C SER A 82 9.31 2.46 -2.96
N PHE A 83 9.13 3.76 -2.78
CA PHE A 83 10.11 4.82 -3.03
C PHE A 83 10.23 5.74 -1.81
N HIS A 84 11.28 6.54 -1.75
CA HIS A 84 11.42 7.57 -0.73
C HIS A 84 12.03 8.85 -1.32
N GLU A 85 11.83 9.98 -0.64
CA GLU A 85 12.13 11.31 -1.18
C GLU A 85 13.61 11.56 -1.52
N GLU A 86 14.53 10.89 -0.82
CA GLU A 86 15.97 11.00 -1.08
C GLU A 86 16.44 10.21 -2.32
N VAL A 87 15.56 9.41 -2.95
CA VAL A 87 15.92 8.69 -4.18
C VAL A 87 16.08 9.67 -5.34
N THR A 88 17.20 9.58 -6.06
CA THR A 88 17.41 10.33 -7.31
C THR A 88 16.28 10.05 -8.30
N GLY A 89 15.61 11.09 -8.81
CA GLY A 89 14.45 10.96 -9.71
C GLY A 89 13.09 11.03 -8.98
N TRP A 90 13.07 11.34 -7.68
CA TRP A 90 11.84 11.55 -6.92
C TRP A 90 10.89 12.57 -7.58
N LEU A 91 11.40 13.71 -8.06
CA LEU A 91 10.58 14.73 -8.71
C LEU A 91 9.95 14.22 -10.02
N ASP A 92 10.65 13.36 -10.76
CA ASP A 92 10.11 12.76 -11.98
C ASP A 92 8.98 11.78 -11.64
N LEU A 93 9.12 11.02 -10.54
CA LEU A 93 8.03 10.19 -10.01
C LEU A 93 6.83 11.03 -9.60
N MET A 94 7.03 12.13 -8.87
CA MET A 94 5.94 13.01 -8.44
C MET A 94 5.21 13.62 -9.63
N SER A 95 5.95 14.10 -10.63
CA SER A 95 5.39 14.60 -11.89
C SER A 95 4.54 13.53 -12.59
N HIS A 96 5.07 12.31 -12.71
CA HIS A 96 4.36 11.18 -13.31
C HIS A 96 3.07 10.83 -12.56
N LEU A 97 3.12 10.70 -11.24
CA LEU A 97 1.95 10.34 -10.42
C LEU A 97 0.90 11.45 -10.36
N SER A 98 1.32 12.72 -10.39
CA SER A 98 0.40 13.87 -10.38
C SER A 98 -0.50 13.94 -11.62
N ALA A 99 -0.15 13.21 -12.69
CA ALA A 99 -0.98 13.08 -13.89
C ALA A 99 -2.15 12.08 -13.73
N LEU A 100 -2.25 11.38 -12.59
CA LEU A 100 -3.40 10.54 -12.28
C LEU A 100 -4.67 11.39 -12.11
N PRO A 101 -5.83 10.93 -12.61
CA PRO A 101 -7.08 11.63 -12.38
C PRO A 101 -7.40 11.64 -10.89
N SER A 102 -7.84 12.79 -10.38
CA SER A 102 -8.19 12.97 -8.96
C SER A 102 -7.02 12.73 -7.98
N PHE A 103 -5.77 12.86 -8.44
CA PHE A 103 -4.61 12.87 -7.54
C PHE A 103 -4.73 14.02 -6.55
N ARG A 104 -4.66 13.70 -5.25
CA ARG A 104 -4.76 14.65 -4.15
C ARG A 104 -3.53 15.55 -4.14
N ALA A 105 -3.68 16.86 -4.37
CA ALA A 105 -2.56 17.80 -4.47
C ALA A 105 -1.97 18.24 -3.12
N ASP A 106 -2.77 18.21 -2.05
CA ASP A 106 -2.40 18.60 -0.68
C ASP A 106 -1.78 17.44 0.13
N TRP A 107 -1.38 16.35 -0.53
CA TRP A 107 -0.86 15.15 0.13
C TRP A 107 0.35 15.45 1.03
N TYR A 108 1.23 16.36 0.60
CA TYR A 108 2.48 16.66 1.33
C TYR A 108 2.19 17.29 2.69
N GLU A 109 1.29 18.27 2.74
CA GLU A 109 0.88 18.90 4.00
C GLU A 109 0.23 17.88 4.95
N ALA A 110 -0.60 16.99 4.42
CA ALA A 110 -1.24 15.93 5.20
C ALA A 110 -0.24 14.93 5.80
N VAL A 111 0.83 14.61 5.08
CA VAL A 111 1.90 13.71 5.56
C VAL A 111 2.82 14.42 6.55
N VAL A 112 3.08 15.72 6.36
CA VAL A 112 4.06 16.46 7.18
C VAL A 112 3.48 17.01 8.48
N SER A 113 2.19 17.35 8.50
CA SER A 113 1.54 18.08 9.58
C SER A 113 1.32 17.31 10.88
N GLU A 114 1.36 15.98 10.86
CA GLU A 114 1.12 15.13 12.04
C GLU A 114 2.45 14.62 12.63
N PRO A 115 3.00 15.30 13.66
CA PRO A 115 4.17 14.79 14.36
C PRO A 115 3.82 13.56 15.21
N PHE A 116 4.69 12.54 15.21
CA PHE A 116 4.59 11.31 16.01
C PHE A 116 3.39 10.39 15.69
N SER A 117 2.88 10.45 14.47
CA SER A 117 1.88 9.52 13.93
C SER A 117 2.35 9.00 12.57
N THR A 118 2.16 7.71 12.29
CA THR A 118 2.31 7.16 10.93
C THR A 118 1.17 7.68 10.09
N SER A 119 1.33 8.90 9.57
CA SER A 119 0.29 9.58 8.81
C SER A 119 0.30 9.08 7.38
N GLU A 120 -0.37 7.95 7.17
CA GLU A 120 -0.67 7.43 5.85
C GLU A 120 -1.67 8.35 5.15
N THR A 121 -1.27 8.90 4.02
CA THR A 121 -2.11 9.71 3.14
C THR A 121 -2.27 8.99 1.82
N VAL A 122 -3.48 8.51 1.54
CA VAL A 122 -3.85 8.01 0.22
C VAL A 122 -4.01 9.20 -0.72
N ALA A 123 -3.06 9.39 -1.62
CA ALA A 123 -3.08 10.48 -2.60
C ALA A 123 -3.86 10.11 -3.87
N TYR A 124 -4.01 8.82 -4.15
CA TYR A 124 -4.83 8.33 -5.23
C TYR A 124 -5.37 6.94 -4.89
N GLN A 125 -6.63 6.71 -5.24
CA GLN A 125 -7.27 5.40 -5.22
C GLN A 125 -8.15 5.27 -6.46
N ARG A 126 -7.99 4.19 -7.21
CA ARG A 126 -8.86 3.89 -8.34
C ARG A 126 -10.27 3.55 -7.84
N GLN A 127 -11.26 4.24 -8.39
CA GLN A 127 -12.68 3.97 -8.16
C GLN A 127 -13.19 2.79 -8.97
#